data_AF-A0A519YP77-F1
#
_entry.id   AF-A0A519YP77-F1
#
_cell.length_a   1.000
_cell.length_b   1.000
_cell.length_c   1.000
_cell.angle_alpha   90.00
_cell.angle_beta   90.00
_cell.angle_gamma   90.00
#
_symmetry.space_group_name_H-M   'P 1'
#
loop_
_entity.id
_entity.type
_entity.pdbx_description
1 polymer ?
#
loop_
_entity_poly.entity_id
_entity_poly.type
_entity_poly.pdbx_seq_one_letter_code
_entity_poly.pdbx_strand_id
1 'polypeptide(L)'
;INAHAVPLLGLLLPELRATGLRLGPLVLAEQARVALGDEIGHLLRARLVLVLIGERPGLSAPDSLGAYFTYGPRPGLTDEARNCVSNIRPAGLPYAAAAAKLSWLLREALRRQLSGVALKDQADLLTE
;
A
#
# COMPACT_ATOMS: atom_id res chain seq x y z
N ILE A 1 5.74 -9.42 7.59
CA ILE A 1 5.64 -8.10 8.27
C ILE A 1 6.92 -7.74 9.00
N ASN A 2 7.29 -8.47 10.05
CA ASN A 2 8.41 -8.11 10.95
C ASN A 2 9.75 -7.85 10.23
N ALA A 3 10.06 -8.62 9.18
CA ALA A 3 11.31 -8.48 8.43
C ALA A 3 11.29 -7.40 7.33
N HIS A 4 10.13 -7.09 6.75
CA HIS A 4 10.05 -6.32 5.49
C HIS A 4 9.38 -4.95 5.64
N ALA A 5 8.46 -4.79 6.60
CA ALA A 5 7.71 -3.55 6.74
C ALA A 5 8.63 -2.36 7.09
N VAL A 6 9.55 -2.55 8.04
CA VAL A 6 10.47 -1.48 8.46
C VAL A 6 11.43 -1.06 7.33
N PRO A 7 12.14 -1.98 6.65
CA PRO A 7 12.96 -1.60 5.49
C PRO A 7 12.19 -0.88 4.38
N LEU A 8 10.98 -1.35 4.05
CA LEU A 8 10.13 -0.70 3.06
C LEU A 8 9.73 0.72 3.49
N LEU A 9 9.26 0.89 4.73
CA LEU A 9 8.85 2.19 5.26
C LEU A 9 10.02 3.17 5.35
N GLY A 10 11.23 2.67 5.63
CA GLY A 10 12.46 3.48 5.61
C GLY A 10 12.72 4.17 4.28
N LEU A 11 12.30 3.56 3.17
CA LEU A 11 12.42 4.13 1.81
C LEU A 11 11.16 4.91 1.40
N LEU A 12 9.97 4.38 1.69
CA LEU A 12 8.70 4.96 1.25
C LEU A 12 8.35 6.27 1.98
N LEU A 13 8.54 6.34 3.31
CA LEU A 13 8.09 7.50 4.09
C LEU A 13 8.82 8.80 3.73
N PRO A 14 10.15 8.82 3.49
CA PRO A 14 10.83 10.01 2.98
C PRO A 14 10.25 10.51 1.66
N GLU A 15 10.01 9.62 0.70
CA GLU A 15 9.40 9.98 -0.58
C GLU A 15 8.01 10.60 -0.40
N LEU A 16 7.14 9.96 0.38
CA LEU A 16 5.80 10.49 0.64
C LEU A 16 5.83 11.84 1.35
N ARG A 17 6.75 12.06 2.30
CA ARG A 17 6.90 13.36 2.97
C ARG A 17 7.37 14.46 2.00
N ALA A 18 8.25 14.15 1.06
CA ALA A 18 8.72 15.09 0.06
C ALA A 18 7.59 15.61 -0.86
N THR A 19 6.48 14.88 -0.98
CA THR A 19 5.31 15.30 -1.77
C THR A 19 4.40 16.30 -1.05
N GLY A 20 4.68 16.64 0.22
CA GLY A 20 3.83 17.50 1.04
C GLY A 20 2.58 16.81 1.61
N LEU A 21 2.46 15.49 1.45
CA LEU A 21 1.39 14.71 2.06
C LEU A 21 1.52 14.68 3.59
N ARG A 22 0.37 14.82 4.26
CA ARG A 22 0.27 14.61 5.70
C ARG A 22 0.04 13.13 5.98
N LEU A 23 0.95 12.53 6.73
CA LEU A 23 0.79 11.15 7.20
C LEU A 23 -0.16 11.15 8.40
N GLY A 24 -1.15 10.24 8.37
CA GLY A 24 -2.00 9.96 9.52
C GLY A 24 -1.26 9.17 10.60
N PRO A 25 -1.92 8.87 11.74
CA PRO A 25 -1.35 8.01 12.76
C PRO A 25 -1.07 6.61 12.21
N LEU A 26 0.03 6.00 12.65
CA LEU A 26 0.32 4.61 12.37
C LEU A 26 -0.56 3.71 13.24
N VAL A 27 -1.29 2.78 12.63
CA VAL A 27 -2.09 1.79 13.35
C VAL A 27 -1.44 0.42 13.22
N LEU A 28 -1.23 -0.24 14.34
CA LEU A 28 -0.86 -1.65 14.42
C LEU A 28 -2.10 -2.43 14.84
N ALA A 29 -2.45 -3.46 14.08
CA ALA A 29 -3.60 -4.29 14.34
C ALA A 29 -3.22 -5.77 14.24
N GLU A 30 -3.70 -6.56 15.19
CA GLU A 30 -3.50 -8.00 15.23
C GLU A 30 -4.72 -8.72 14.64
N GLN A 31 -4.50 -9.91 14.08
CA GLN A 31 -5.56 -10.73 13.44
C GLN A 31 -6.33 -9.97 12.34
N ALA A 32 -5.73 -8.92 11.79
CA ALA A 32 -6.35 -8.05 10.82
C ALA A 32 -6.46 -8.71 9.44
N ARG A 33 -7.44 -8.27 8.68
CA ARG A 33 -7.52 -8.47 7.22
C ARG A 33 -7.45 -7.12 6.52
N VAL A 34 -7.19 -7.13 5.22
CA VAL A 34 -7.04 -5.92 4.40
C VAL A 34 -8.21 -4.93 4.58
N ALA A 35 -9.45 -5.43 4.62
CA ALA A 35 -10.65 -4.62 4.75
C ALA A 35 -10.72 -3.80 6.05
N LEU A 36 -9.96 -4.15 7.11
CA LEU A 36 -9.89 -3.35 8.33
C LEU A 36 -9.40 -1.92 8.05
N GLY A 37 -8.54 -1.75 7.04
CA GLY A 37 -8.06 -0.44 6.64
C GLY A 37 -9.18 0.52 6.23
N ASP A 38 -10.28 0.03 5.69
CA ASP A 38 -11.36 0.87 5.21
C ASP A 38 -12.15 1.51 6.36
N GLU A 39 -12.41 0.76 7.43
CA GLU A 39 -13.08 1.26 8.63
C GLU A 39 -12.19 2.23 9.41
N ILE A 40 -10.91 1.88 9.60
CA ILE A 40 -9.92 2.78 10.23
C ILE A 40 -9.80 4.09 9.44
N GLY A 41 -9.63 3.99 8.12
CA GLY A 41 -9.51 5.16 7.25
C GLY A 41 -10.74 6.06 7.30
N HIS A 42 -11.92 5.45 7.33
CA HIS A 42 -13.19 6.17 7.48
C HIS A 42 -13.28 6.95 8.79
N LEU A 43 -12.99 6.29 9.92
CA LEU A 43 -13.03 6.89 11.25
C LEU A 43 -12.00 8.02 11.41
N LEU A 44 -10.81 7.85 10.81
CA LEU A 44 -9.76 8.87 10.79
C LEU A 44 -9.98 9.95 9.74
N ARG A 45 -11.04 9.86 8.92
CA ARG A 45 -11.32 10.75 7.79
C ARG A 45 -10.13 10.87 6.83
N ALA A 46 -9.41 9.76 6.64
CA ALA A 46 -8.27 9.68 5.74
C ALA A 46 -8.75 9.71 4.28
N ARG A 47 -8.05 10.46 3.43
CA ARG A 47 -8.31 10.46 1.97
C ARG A 47 -7.90 9.13 1.31
N LEU A 48 -6.91 8.47 1.89
CA LEU A 48 -6.35 7.21 1.41
C LEU A 48 -5.82 6.43 2.60
N VAL A 49 -5.96 5.10 2.57
CA VAL A 49 -5.30 4.18 3.50
C VAL A 49 -4.38 3.24 2.75
N LEU A 50 -3.18 3.00 3.30
CA LEU A 50 -2.25 1.95 2.91
C LEU A 50 -2.16 0.91 4.04
N VAL A 51 -2.46 -0.34 3.74
CA VAL A 51 -2.33 -1.49 4.64
C VAL A 51 -1.14 -2.32 4.20
N LEU A 52 -0.17 -2.48 5.10
CA LEU A 52 0.91 -3.46 4.95
C LEU A 52 0.52 -4.72 5.73
N ILE A 53 0.44 -5.86 5.04
CA ILE A 53 0.02 -7.13 5.64
C ILE A 53 0.90 -8.29 5.15
N GLY A 54 1.15 -9.26 6.03
CA GLY A 54 1.88 -10.47 5.64
C GLY A 54 1.02 -11.29 4.70
N GLU A 55 1.63 -11.80 3.62
CA GLU A 55 0.94 -12.69 2.71
C GLU A 55 0.85 -14.10 3.31
N ARG A 56 -0.11 -14.89 2.82
CA ARG A 56 -0.20 -16.30 3.19
C ARG A 56 1.10 -16.99 2.72
N PRO A 57 1.77 -17.78 3.58
CA PRO A 57 3.01 -18.43 3.20
C PRO A 57 2.78 -19.40 2.03
N GLY A 58 3.44 -19.14 0.91
CA GLY A 58 3.54 -20.08 -0.20
C GLY A 58 4.66 -21.10 0.02
N LEU A 59 4.67 -22.18 -0.76
CA LEU A 59 5.75 -23.19 -0.72
C LEU A 59 7.14 -22.59 -0.99
N SER A 60 7.23 -21.60 -1.89
CA SER A 60 8.49 -21.01 -2.35
C SER A 60 8.79 -19.61 -1.81
N ALA A 61 7.80 -18.96 -1.17
CA ALA A 61 7.91 -17.60 -0.64
C ALA A 61 7.06 -17.49 0.64
N PRO A 62 7.57 -18.03 1.77
CA PRO A 62 6.81 -18.06 3.02
C PRO A 62 6.77 -16.71 3.76
N ASP A 63 7.57 -15.72 3.32
CA ASP A 63 7.87 -14.50 4.08
C ASP A 63 7.38 -13.20 3.43
N SER A 64 6.70 -13.27 2.30
CA SER A 64 6.30 -12.10 1.49
C SER A 64 5.41 -11.07 2.23
N LEU A 65 5.62 -9.79 1.90
CA LEU A 65 4.79 -8.66 2.32
C LEU A 65 3.91 -8.17 1.16
N GLY A 66 2.62 -7.98 1.45
CA GLY A 66 1.67 -7.31 0.56
C GLY A 66 1.36 -5.90 1.03
N ALA A 67 1.09 -5.01 0.09
CA ALA A 67 0.67 -3.64 0.30
C ALA A 67 -0.63 -3.37 -0.45
N TYR A 68 -1.68 -2.99 0.28
CA TYR A 68 -3.00 -2.71 -0.26
C TYR A 68 -3.37 -1.27 0.01
N PHE A 69 -3.97 -0.57 -0.95
CA PHE A 69 -4.48 0.77 -0.67
C PHE A 69 -5.84 1.06 -1.29
N THR A 70 -6.57 1.92 -0.61
CA THR A 70 -7.91 2.38 -0.98
C THR A 70 -7.96 3.91 -0.93
N TYR A 71 -8.41 4.56 -2.00
CA TYR A 71 -8.83 5.95 -1.97
C TYR A 71 -10.28 6.05 -1.50
N GLY A 72 -10.58 7.02 -0.63
CA GLY A 72 -11.91 7.18 -0.03
C GLY A 72 -12.39 5.96 0.76
N PRO A 73 -11.58 5.44 1.71
CA PRO A 73 -11.91 4.25 2.51
C PRO A 73 -13.22 4.44 3.27
N ARG A 74 -14.09 3.42 3.21
CA ARG A 74 -15.36 3.35 3.94
C ARG A 74 -15.84 1.91 4.13
N PRO A 75 -16.62 1.60 5.18
CA PRO A 75 -17.24 0.29 5.33
C PRO A 75 -18.06 -0.11 4.10
N GLY A 76 -18.07 -1.41 3.78
CA GLY A 76 -18.82 -1.98 2.65
C GLY A 76 -18.09 -1.99 1.31
N LEU A 77 -16.83 -1.52 1.25
CA LEU A 77 -16.01 -1.67 0.05
C LEU A 77 -15.56 -3.13 -0.18
N THR A 78 -15.48 -3.48 -1.45
CA THR A 78 -15.09 -4.79 -1.98
C THR A 78 -13.67 -4.73 -2.58
N ASP A 79 -13.08 -5.89 -2.91
CA ASP A 79 -11.66 -6.00 -3.28
C ASP A 79 -11.30 -5.22 -4.55
N GLU A 80 -12.23 -5.04 -5.48
CA GLU A 80 -12.03 -4.27 -6.71
C GLU A 80 -11.79 -2.78 -6.47
N ALA A 81 -12.09 -2.26 -5.28
CA ALA A 81 -11.78 -0.88 -4.90
C ALA A 81 -10.32 -0.70 -4.44
N ARG A 82 -9.57 -1.81 -4.29
CA ARG A 82 -8.24 -1.83 -3.68
C ARG A 82 -7.17 -2.10 -4.72
N ASN A 83 -6.11 -1.30 -4.73
CA ASN A 83 -4.90 -1.67 -5.44
C ASN A 83 -4.07 -2.62 -4.57
N CYS A 84 -3.28 -3.48 -5.20
CA CYS A 84 -2.39 -4.43 -4.54
C CYS A 84 -1.00 -4.35 -5.16
N VAL A 85 0.02 -4.21 -4.32
CA VAL A 85 1.42 -4.46 -4.64
C VAL A 85 1.86 -5.64 -3.77
N SER A 86 2.08 -6.79 -4.39
CA SER A 86 2.42 -8.04 -3.71
C SER A 86 3.90 -8.38 -3.84
N ASN A 87 4.30 -9.47 -3.19
CA ASN A 87 5.62 -10.06 -3.36
C ASN A 87 6.78 -9.16 -2.91
N ILE A 88 6.56 -8.26 -1.94
CA ILE A 88 7.58 -7.31 -1.48
C ILE A 88 8.56 -8.05 -0.58
N ARG A 89 9.72 -8.40 -1.15
CA ARG A 89 10.84 -9.10 -0.48
C ARG A 89 12.10 -9.01 -1.34
N PRO A 90 13.32 -9.24 -0.79
CA PRO A 90 14.56 -9.17 -1.57
C PRO A 90 14.59 -10.10 -2.78
N ALA A 91 14.05 -11.31 -2.66
CA ALA A 91 13.95 -12.31 -3.75
C ALA A 91 12.67 -12.16 -4.61
N GLY A 92 11.91 -11.08 -4.42
CA GLY A 92 10.68 -10.76 -5.13
C GLY A 92 10.76 -9.35 -5.68
N LEU A 93 9.79 -8.49 -5.34
CA LEU A 93 9.87 -7.06 -5.58
C LEU A 93 10.78 -6.40 -4.52
N PRO A 94 11.99 -5.92 -4.88
CA PRO A 94 12.91 -5.36 -3.90
C PRO A 94 12.39 -4.05 -3.30
N TYR A 95 12.83 -3.73 -2.09
CA TYR A 95 12.26 -2.61 -1.31
C TYR A 95 12.30 -1.26 -2.04
N ALA A 96 13.39 -0.94 -2.74
CA ALA A 96 13.51 0.31 -3.50
C ALA A 96 12.48 0.39 -4.64
N ALA A 97 12.33 -0.70 -5.40
CA ALA A 97 11.33 -0.77 -6.47
C ALA A 97 9.89 -0.73 -5.92
N ALA A 98 9.64 -1.42 -4.80
CA ALA A 98 8.35 -1.38 -4.11
C ALA A 98 8.02 0.03 -3.59
N ALA A 99 8.98 0.73 -2.98
CA ALA A 99 8.81 2.09 -2.48
C ALA A 99 8.51 3.08 -3.61
N ALA A 100 9.29 3.06 -4.70
CA ALA A 100 9.06 3.91 -5.86
C ALA A 100 7.69 3.66 -6.52
N LYS A 101 7.32 2.37 -6.69
CA LYS A 101 6.01 1.98 -7.24
C LYS A 101 4.86 2.44 -6.35
N LEU A 102 4.94 2.20 -5.04
CA LEU A 102 3.92 2.65 -4.08
C LEU A 102 3.83 4.19 -4.06
N SER A 103 4.96 4.89 -4.00
CA SER A 103 5.03 6.35 -4.03
C SER A 103 4.35 6.94 -5.27
N TRP A 104 4.56 6.34 -6.45
CA TRP A 104 3.85 6.74 -7.67
C TRP A 104 2.35 6.43 -7.59
N LEU A 105 1.97 5.20 -7.25
CA LEU A 105 0.56 4.77 -7.19
C LEU A 105 -0.26 5.60 -6.20
N LEU A 106 0.29 5.87 -5.01
CA LEU A 106 -0.39 6.62 -3.96
C LEU A 106 -0.60 8.09 -4.36
N ARG A 107 0.37 8.70 -5.05
CA ARG A 107 0.22 10.04 -5.63
C ARG A 107 -0.85 10.07 -6.70
N GLU A 108 -0.83 9.11 -7.62
CA GLU A 108 -1.82 9.03 -8.68
C GLU A 108 -3.23 8.77 -8.15
N ALA A 109 -3.35 7.93 -7.13
CA ALA A 109 -4.62 7.70 -6.45
C ALA A 109 -5.19 8.99 -5.85
N LEU A 110 -4.35 9.77 -5.18
CA LEU A 110 -4.75 11.04 -4.57
C LEU A 110 -5.03 12.15 -5.58
N ARG A 111 -4.25 12.20 -6.67
CA ARG A 111 -4.40 13.18 -7.76
C ARG A 111 -5.66 12.92 -8.57
N ARG A 112 -5.91 11.67 -8.91
CA ARG A 112 -7.05 11.24 -9.75
C ARG A 112 -8.29 10.85 -8.93
N GLN A 113 -8.15 10.79 -7.61
CA GLN A 113 -9.23 10.46 -6.68
C GLN A 113 -9.86 9.08 -6.93
N LEU A 114 -9.01 8.08 -7.20
CA LEU A 114 -9.44 6.73 -7.53
C LEU A 114 -8.42 5.68 -7.06
N SER A 115 -8.89 4.45 -6.90
CA SER A 115 -8.09 3.26 -6.59
C SER A 115 -8.76 2.02 -7.19
N GLY A 116 -8.18 0.85 -6.94
CA GLY A 116 -8.71 -0.41 -7.41
C GLY A 116 -8.52 -0.61 -8.91
N VAL A 117 -9.48 -1.31 -9.53
CA VAL A 117 -9.47 -1.62 -10.96
C VAL A 117 -9.44 -0.37 -11.87
N ALA A 118 -9.85 0.80 -11.33
CA ALA A 118 -9.81 2.07 -12.04
C ALA A 118 -8.40 2.70 -12.10
N LEU A 119 -7.50 2.29 -11.20
CA LEU A 119 -6.13 2.78 -11.15
C LEU A 119 -5.17 1.69 -11.65
N LYS A 120 -4.78 1.79 -12.92
CA LYS A 120 -3.81 0.87 -13.52
C LYS A 120 -2.39 1.28 -13.15
N ASP A 121 -1.54 0.29 -12.93
CA ASP A 121 -0.10 0.51 -12.81
C ASP A 121 0.45 0.88 -14.20
N GLN A 122 0.93 2.12 -14.31
CA GLN A 122 1.58 2.65 -15.51
C GLN A 122 2.98 3.16 -15.18
N ALA A 123 3.53 2.80 -14.01
CA ALA A 123 4.85 3.26 -13.58
C ALA A 123 5.93 2.85 -14.58
N ASP A 124 5.79 1.66 -15.18
CA ASP A 124 6.76 1.13 -16.14
C ASP A 124 6.75 1.88 -17.49
N LEU A 125 5.63 2.56 -17.84
CA LEU A 125 5.48 3.35 -19.09
C LEU A 125 6.15 4.73 -19.04
N LEU A 126 6.63 5.16 -17.87
CA LEU A 126 7.31 6.46 -17.67
C LEU A 126 8.84 6.34 -17.67
N THR A 127 9.35 5.15 -17.97
CA THR A 127 10.79 4.81 -17.99
C THR A 127 11.39 4.76 -19.40
N GLU A 128 10.65 5.22 -20.43
CA GLU A 128 11.14 5.38 -21.81
C GLU A 128 11.48 6.84 -22.13
#